data_AF-A0A2T0BGU0-F1
#
_entry.id   AF-A0A2T0BGU0-F1
#
_cell.length_a   1.000
_cell.length_b   1.000
_cell.length_c   1.000
_cell.angle_alpha   90.00
_cell.angle_beta   90.00
_cell.angle_gamma   90.00
#
_symmetry.space_group_name_H-M   'P 1'
#
loop_
_entity.id
_entity.type
_entity.pdbx_description
1 polymer ?
#
loop_
_entity_poly.entity_id
_entity_poly.type
_entity_poly.pdbx_seq_one_letter_code
_entity_poly.pdbx_strand_id
1 'polypeptide(L)'
;MVNYILIGVYMVLTVSGVILFKLGVEKEPLVSISIGMSSFKISFISILGLLSYVCSFLMYMFLISKFDLTYIVPVTTGVISVATFILAVLIFKETLTLSKIAGSILILLGVAIINFKK
;
A
#
# COMPACT_ATOMS: atom_id res chain seq x y z
N MET A 1 -2.98 -6.47 -23.40
CA MET A 1 -4.20 -6.30 -22.57
C MET A 1 -4.06 -6.95 -21.20
N VAL A 2 -3.73 -8.25 -21.12
CA VAL A 2 -3.60 -9.00 -19.85
C VAL A 2 -2.66 -8.33 -18.82
N ASN A 3 -1.54 -7.76 -19.27
CA ASN A 3 -0.59 -7.14 -18.34
C ASN A 3 -1.12 -5.89 -17.59
N TYR A 4 -1.99 -5.08 -18.21
CA TYR A 4 -2.54 -3.87 -17.54
C TYR A 4 -3.57 -4.22 -16.47
N ILE A 5 -4.37 -5.26 -16.71
CA ILE A 5 -5.33 -5.79 -15.73
C ILE A 5 -4.57 -6.32 -14.51
N LEU A 6 -3.45 -7.01 -14.74
CA LEU A 6 -2.60 -7.55 -13.67
C LEU A 6 -2.02 -6.46 -12.77
N ILE A 7 -1.58 -5.35 -13.36
CA ILE A 7 -1.11 -4.16 -12.63
C ILE A 7 -2.23 -3.58 -11.76
N GLY A 8 -3.44 -3.45 -12.31
CA GLY A 8 -4.60 -2.93 -11.58
C GLY A 8 -4.98 -3.80 -10.38
N VAL A 9 -5.05 -5.12 -10.57
CA VAL A 9 -5.34 -6.07 -9.48
C VAL A 9 -4.26 -5.99 -8.40
N TYR A 10 -2.98 -6.01 -8.78
CA TYR A 10 -1.85 -5.85 -7.86
C TYR A 10 -1.97 -4.57 -7.01
N MET A 11 -2.28 -3.43 -7.62
CA MET A 11 -2.41 -2.17 -6.89
C MET A 11 -3.51 -2.25 -5.83
N VAL A 12 -4.70 -2.74 -6.20
CA VAL A 12 -5.83 -2.87 -5.28
C VAL A 12 -5.49 -3.84 -4.14
N LEU A 13 -4.83 -4.96 -4.45
CA LEU A 13 -4.42 -5.97 -3.46
C LEU A 13 -3.38 -5.43 -2.48
N THR A 14 -2.43 -4.62 -2.98
CA THR A 14 -1.41 -3.98 -2.14
C THR A 14 -2.03 -2.98 -1.19
N VAL A 15 -2.84 -2.07 -1.75
CA VAL A 15 -3.45 -0.98 -0.99
C VAL A 15 -4.43 -1.54 0.06
N SER A 16 -5.27 -2.50 -0.33
CA SER A 16 -6.16 -3.18 0.62
C SER A 16 -5.39 -3.96 1.69
N GLY A 17 -4.32 -4.68 1.34
CA GLY A 17 -3.50 -5.42 2.30
C GLY A 17 -2.89 -4.52 3.38
N VAL A 18 -2.29 -3.40 2.97
CA VAL A 18 -1.68 -2.43 3.91
C VAL A 18 -2.73 -1.80 4.84
N ILE A 19 -3.90 -1.46 4.30
CA ILE A 19 -4.97 -0.80 5.06
C ILE A 19 -5.67 -1.78 5.99
N LEU A 20 -5.98 -2.99 5.55
CA LEU A 20 -6.55 -4.05 6.38
C LEU A 20 -5.60 -4.43 7.51
N PHE A 21 -4.31 -4.47 7.23
CA PHE A 21 -3.28 -4.71 8.26
C PHE A 21 -3.34 -3.62 9.34
N LYS A 22 -3.32 -2.35 8.95
CA LYS A 22 -3.37 -1.22 9.90
C LYS A 22 -4.69 -1.17 10.66
N LEU A 23 -5.83 -1.37 9.98
CA LEU A 23 -7.15 -1.48 10.59
C LEU A 23 -7.22 -2.59 11.65
N GLY A 24 -6.53 -3.71 11.42
CA GLY A 24 -6.55 -4.84 12.35
C GLY A 24 -5.69 -4.72 13.59
N VAL A 25 -4.71 -3.82 13.55
CA VAL A 25 -3.93 -3.47 14.74
C VAL A 25 -4.73 -2.48 15.61
N GLU A 26 -5.57 -1.64 15.01
CA GLU A 26 -6.41 -0.68 15.73
C GLU A 26 -7.76 -1.25 16.20
N LYS A 27 -8.38 -2.17 15.46
CA LYS A 27 -9.64 -2.84 15.85
C LYS A 27 -9.39 -4.00 16.81
N GLU A 28 -10.41 -4.27 17.62
CA GLU A 28 -10.41 -5.10 18.82
C GLU A 28 -9.52 -6.38 18.76
N PRO A 29 -8.71 -6.63 19.80
CA PRO A 29 -7.76 -7.73 19.83
C PRO A 29 -8.47 -9.07 20.04
N LEU A 30 -8.21 -10.04 19.16
CA LEU A 30 -8.56 -11.45 19.38
C LEU A 30 -7.52 -12.16 20.26
N VAL A 31 -6.27 -11.69 20.21
CA VAL A 31 -5.16 -12.17 21.03
C VAL A 31 -4.34 -10.95 21.47
N SER A 32 -4.38 -10.63 22.76
CA SER A 32 -3.53 -9.62 23.38
C SER A 32 -2.34 -10.31 24.05
N ILE A 33 -1.20 -10.38 23.36
CA ILE A 33 0.06 -10.82 23.99
C ILE A 33 0.69 -9.57 24.61
N SER A 34 0.51 -9.40 25.91
CA SER A 34 1.23 -8.39 26.70
C SER A 34 2.60 -8.94 27.08
N ILE A 35 3.63 -8.54 26.33
CA ILE A 35 5.03 -8.68 26.75
C ILE A 35 5.49 -7.28 27.17
N GLY A 36 5.32 -6.94 28.45
CA GLY A 36 5.69 -5.61 28.99
C GLY A 36 4.87 -4.43 28.44
N MET A 37 5.42 -3.21 28.51
CA MET A 37 4.80 -1.92 28.15
C MET A 37 4.35 -1.78 26.67
N SER A 38 4.57 -2.78 25.83
CA SER A 38 4.20 -2.76 24.41
C SER A 38 3.25 -3.92 24.11
N SER A 39 1.94 -3.65 24.17
CA SER A 39 0.91 -4.64 23.84
C SER A 39 0.79 -4.80 22.33
N PHE A 40 1.34 -5.89 21.79
CA PHE A 40 1.21 -6.25 20.38
C PHE A 40 -0.21 -6.83 20.16
N LYS A 41 -1.09 -6.05 19.55
CA LYS A 41 -2.47 -6.44 19.26
C LYS A 41 -2.55 -6.94 17.82
N ILE A 42 -2.82 -8.23 17.66
CA ILE A 42 -3.04 -8.84 16.35
C ILE A 42 -4.48 -9.35 16.31
N SER A 43 -5.26 -8.83 15.36
CA SER A 43 -6.61 -9.30 15.07
C SER A 43 -6.62 -10.18 13.80
N PHE A 44 -7.69 -10.96 13.59
CA PHE A 44 -7.86 -11.82 12.42
C PHE A 44 -7.82 -11.01 11.11
N ILE A 45 -8.28 -9.75 11.18
CA ILE A 45 -8.25 -8.84 10.03
C ILE A 45 -6.82 -8.40 9.67
N SER A 46 -5.88 -8.37 10.63
CA SER A 46 -4.44 -8.12 10.33
C SER A 46 -3.81 -9.30 9.61
N ILE A 47 -4.16 -10.54 9.99
CA ILE A 47 -3.69 -11.76 9.34
C ILE A 47 -4.22 -11.82 7.89
N LEU A 48 -5.48 -11.44 7.69
CA LEU A 48 -6.07 -11.34 6.35
C LEU A 48 -5.38 -10.27 5.50
N GLY A 49 -5.11 -9.10 6.09
CA GLY A 49 -4.34 -8.02 5.44
C GLY A 49 -2.93 -8.48 5.06
N LEU A 50 -2.25 -9.21 5.95
CA LEU A 50 -0.93 -9.78 5.69
C LEU A 50 -0.97 -10.79 4.53
N LEU A 51 -1.95 -11.70 4.52
CA LEU A 51 -2.09 -12.68 3.45
C LEU A 51 -2.35 -12.00 2.09
N SER A 52 -3.20 -10.97 2.07
CA SER A 52 -3.46 -10.15 0.88
C SER A 52 -2.19 -9.44 0.39
N TYR A 53 -1.39 -8.91 1.32
CA TYR A 53 -0.13 -8.25 0.98
C TYR A 53 0.93 -9.23 0.43
N VAL A 54 1.04 -10.43 1.01
CA VAL A 54 1.91 -11.50 0.49
C VAL A 54 1.48 -11.90 -0.92
N CYS A 55 0.19 -12.10 -1.14
CA CYS A 55 -0.33 -12.39 -2.49
C CYS A 55 0.02 -11.28 -3.48
N SER A 56 -0.06 -10.02 -3.03
CA SER A 56 0.33 -8.87 -3.83
C SER A 56 1.81 -8.87 -4.18
N PHE A 57 2.66 -9.27 -3.24
CA PHE A 57 4.10 -9.40 -3.48
C PHE A 57 4.42 -10.45 -4.55
N LEU A 58 3.72 -11.60 -4.57
CA LEU A 58 3.89 -12.59 -5.63
C LEU A 58 3.49 -12.02 -7.00
N MET A 59 2.37 -11.27 -7.07
CA MET A 59 1.98 -10.58 -8.30
C MET A 59 3.00 -9.52 -8.74
N TYR A 60 3.55 -8.77 -7.79
CA TYR A 60 4.61 -7.81 -8.06
C TYR A 60 5.81 -8.49 -8.71
N MET A 61 6.29 -9.61 -8.13
CA MET A 61 7.41 -10.39 -8.65
C MET A 61 7.18 -10.84 -10.11
N PHE A 62 5.95 -11.20 -10.45
CA PHE A 62 5.57 -11.53 -11.82
C PHE A 62 5.59 -10.30 -12.75
N LEU A 63 5.16 -9.14 -12.26
CA LEU A 63 5.18 -7.86 -12.98
C LEU A 63 6.61 -7.42 -13.32
N ILE A 64 7.52 -7.41 -12.33
CA ILE A 64 8.92 -7.02 -12.55
C ILE A 64 9.68 -8.02 -13.43
N SER A 65 9.22 -9.28 -13.55
CA SER A 65 9.77 -10.24 -14.53
C SER A 65 9.33 -9.95 -15.98
N LYS A 66 8.30 -9.12 -16.20
CA LYS A 66 7.70 -8.86 -17.52
C LYS A 66 7.93 -7.45 -18.04
N PHE A 67 8.35 -6.52 -17.19
CA PHE A 67 8.46 -5.09 -17.48
C PHE A 67 9.80 -4.54 -17.01
N ASP A 68 10.24 -3.44 -17.63
CA ASP A 68 11.41 -2.70 -17.19
C ASP A 68 11.20 -2.13 -15.78
N LEU A 69 12.14 -2.47 -14.88
CA LEU A 69 12.16 -2.01 -13.49
C LEU A 69 12.06 -0.49 -13.39
N THR A 70 12.78 0.22 -14.25
CA THR A 70 12.81 1.70 -14.28
C THR A 70 11.44 2.32 -14.58
N TYR A 71 10.53 1.59 -15.23
CA TYR A 71 9.18 2.05 -15.49
C TYR A 71 8.20 1.58 -14.42
N ILE A 72 8.15 0.26 -14.17
CA ILE A 72 7.07 -0.31 -13.37
C ILE A 72 7.18 0.04 -11.88
N VAL A 73 8.41 0.11 -11.35
CA VAL A 73 8.65 0.39 -9.94
C VAL A 73 8.20 1.80 -9.55
N PRO A 74 8.67 2.89 -10.20
CA PRO A 74 8.24 4.24 -9.85
C PRO A 74 6.74 4.47 -10.12
N VAL A 75 6.19 3.94 -11.22
CA VAL A 75 4.74 4.07 -11.52
C VAL A 75 3.89 3.41 -10.44
N THR A 76 4.19 2.15 -10.10
CA THR A 76 3.40 1.41 -9.11
C THR A 76 3.53 2.01 -7.71
N THR A 77 4.75 2.33 -7.28
CA THR A 77 4.99 2.93 -5.96
C THR A 77 4.34 4.30 -5.81
N GLY A 78 4.34 5.12 -6.86
CA GLY A 78 3.64 6.40 -6.91
C GLY A 78 2.13 6.24 -6.72
N VAL A 79 1.50 5.42 -7.55
CA VAL A 79 0.04 5.20 -7.51
C VAL A 79 -0.38 4.56 -6.19
N ILE A 80 0.35 3.55 -5.71
CA ILE A 80 0.06 2.89 -4.43
C ILE A 80 0.20 3.88 -3.27
N SER A 81 1.21 4.75 -3.28
CA SER A 81 1.40 5.76 -2.23
C SER A 81 0.22 6.73 -2.17
N VAL A 82 -0.23 7.23 -3.32
CA VAL A 82 -1.38 8.16 -3.40
C VAL A 82 -2.69 7.47 -3.03
N ALA A 83 -2.93 6.27 -3.53
CA ALA A 83 -4.13 5.50 -3.20
C ALA A 83 -4.18 5.16 -1.70
N THR A 84 -3.05 4.76 -1.12
CA THR A 84 -2.93 4.50 0.33
C THR A 84 -3.17 5.78 1.13
N PHE A 85 -2.65 6.92 0.69
CA PHE A 85 -2.89 8.21 1.34
C PHE A 85 -4.37 8.58 1.35
N ILE A 86 -5.04 8.51 0.21
CA ILE A 86 -6.48 8.82 0.08
C ILE A 86 -7.31 7.94 1.02
N LEU A 87 -7.07 6.63 0.99
CA LEU A 87 -7.82 5.72 1.83
C LEU A 87 -7.45 5.84 3.31
N ALA A 88 -6.21 6.20 3.63
CA ALA A 88 -5.81 6.44 5.00
C ALA A 88 -6.56 7.63 5.60
N VAL A 89 -6.75 8.71 4.83
CA VAL A 89 -7.57 9.85 5.22
C VAL A 89 -9.04 9.44 5.40
N LEU A 90 -9.57 8.63 4.48
CA LEU A 90 -10.99 8.24 4.51
C LEU A 90 -11.32 7.26 5.65
N ILE A 91 -10.42 6.31 5.92
CA ILE A 91 -10.65 5.20 6.86
C ILE A 91 -10.15 5.55 8.27
N PHE A 92 -8.93 6.06 8.39
CA PHE A 92 -8.31 6.35 9.68
C PHE A 92 -8.59 7.78 10.16
N LYS A 93 -9.20 8.63 9.31
CA LYS A 93 -9.43 10.05 9.59
C LYS A 93 -8.17 10.76 10.11
N GLU A 94 -7.01 10.34 9.62
CA GLU A 94 -5.74 10.93 10.05
C GLU A 94 -5.75 12.44 9.74
N THR A 95 -5.24 13.24 10.66
CA THR A 95 -5.11 14.69 10.46
C THR A 95 -4.25 14.97 9.24
N LEU A 96 -4.88 15.59 8.24
CA LEU A 96 -4.24 16.06 7.03
C LEU A 96 -3.38 17.29 7.35
N THR A 97 -2.10 17.07 7.60
CA THR A 97 -1.12 18.16 7.66
C THR A 97 -0.81 18.62 6.23
N LEU A 98 -0.70 19.93 6.00
CA LEU A 98 -0.30 20.51 4.70
C LEU A 98 0.96 19.83 4.13
N SER A 99 1.90 19.45 4.98
CA SER A 99 3.12 18.72 4.62
C SER A 99 2.86 17.37 3.96
N LYS A 100 1.86 16.61 4.40
CA LYS A 100 1.52 15.29 3.81
C LYS A 100 0.90 15.44 2.41
N ILE A 101 0.11 16.48 2.21
CA ILE A 101 -0.51 16.82 0.92
C ILE A 101 0.58 17.27 -0.06
N ALA A 102 1.44 18.20 0.35
CA ALA A 102 2.56 18.67 -0.46
C ALA A 102 3.52 17.53 -0.84
N GLY A 103 3.82 16.63 0.11
CA GLY A 103 4.64 15.44 -0.15
C GLY A 103 3.99 14.48 -1.15
N SER A 104 2.68 14.24 -1.05
CA SER A 104 1.96 13.37 -2.00
C SER A 104 1.98 13.94 -3.42
N ILE A 105 1.83 15.26 -3.57
CA ILE A 105 1.95 15.95 -4.86
C ILE A 105 3.38 15.83 -5.40
N LEU A 106 4.40 15.95 -4.55
CA LEU A 106 5.80 15.78 -4.93
C LEU A 106 6.09 14.36 -5.42
N ILE A 107 5.50 13.33 -4.78
CA ILE A 107 5.62 11.94 -5.23
C ILE A 107 5.02 11.79 -6.64
N LEU A 108 3.82 12.34 -6.87
CA LEU A 108 3.21 12.32 -8.20
C LEU A 108 4.07 13.00 -9.25
N LEU A 109 4.66 14.16 -8.93
CA LEU A 109 5.57 14.88 -9.83
C LEU A 109 6.86 14.09 -10.09
N GLY A 110 7.46 13.49 -9.07
CA GLY A 110 8.65 12.65 -9.21
C GLY A 110 8.41 11.44 -10.11
N VAL A 111 7.26 10.78 -9.94
CA VAL A 111 6.83 9.65 -10.76
C VAL A 111 6.57 10.10 -12.21
N ALA A 112 5.94 11.26 -12.40
CA ALA A 112 5.72 11.84 -13.72
C ALA A 112 7.05 12.16 -14.43
N ILE A 113 8.04 12.74 -13.73
CA ILE A 113 9.37 13.04 -14.28
C ILE A 113 10.09 11.77 -14.72
N ILE A 114 10.06 10.71 -13.91
CA ILE A 114 10.69 9.43 -14.26
C ILE A 114 10.01 8.81 -15.48
N ASN A 115 8.69 8.98 -15.61
CA ASN A 115 7.94 8.53 -16.78
C ASN A 115 8.17 9.39 -18.02
N PHE A 116 8.51 10.68 -17.85
CA PHE A 116 8.60 11.65 -18.95
C PHE A 116 9.82 11.48 -19.85
N LYS A 117 10.75 10.58 -19.52
CA LYS A 117 11.80 10.17 -20.46
C LYS A 117 11.27 9.09 -21.40
N LYS A 118 10.67 9.57 -22.50
CA LYS A 118 10.75 8.86 -23.78
C LYS A 118 11.87 9.47 -24.60
#